data_AF-A0A2H9MZ40-F1
#
_entry.id   AF-A0A2H9MZ40-F1
#
_cell.length_a   1.000
_cell.length_b   1.000
_cell.length_c   1.000
_cell.angle_alpha   90.00
_cell.angle_beta   90.00
_cell.angle_gamma   90.00
#
_symmetry.space_group_name_H-M   'P 1'
#
loop_
_entity.id
_entity.type
_entity.pdbx_description
1 polymer ?
#
loop_
_entity_poly.entity_id
_entity_poly.type
_entity_poly.pdbx_seq_one_letter_code
_entity_poly.pdbx_strand_id
1 'polypeptide(L)'
;PILVTGPFSDTIPTGRLVLNMSDVDVDEVPSKMSKIFSSQNFVKTYETAFGRFSVNISAGEINEELSKPGKVTIVNQDTQRTIWKINTLQYQLKITKKPDSVRQVCTTPDGELEKVKQRGEVTESFQGMNQNYVIEVCAQAEKDLQEEVNKIEQIVSESEIPSTENKGGNTTTTTLPPANSNIMINEFVSDPNTGDSEWIELYNKGNSSVNLGNWTVHDNSGTIKTLSVSIEGKGFVAFDVSNRLNNAGDVVILKNNAGAVIDQIGYGDFDGASYSEPTVAIPENGKSAGRTTDGSSTWVLFGVPTKGSSNG
;
A
#
# COMPACT_ATOMS: atom_id res chain seq x y z
N PRO A 1 11.16 -15.39 27.35
CA PRO A 1 11.38 -16.28 26.17
C PRO A 1 12.73 -15.93 25.53
N ILE A 2 13.67 -16.86 25.64
CA ILE A 2 15.01 -16.77 25.06
C ILE A 2 14.84 -16.94 23.55
N LEU A 3 15.22 -15.95 22.74
CA LEU A 3 15.30 -16.10 21.29
C LEU A 3 16.73 -15.88 20.83
N VAL A 4 17.18 -16.91 20.13
CA VAL A 4 18.46 -17.14 19.49
C VAL A 4 18.87 -15.90 18.67
N THR A 5 20.06 -15.37 18.93
CA THR A 5 20.72 -14.44 18.01
C THR A 5 21.22 -15.27 16.82
N GLY A 6 20.41 -15.35 15.77
CA GLY A 6 20.89 -15.78 14.46
C GLY A 6 21.99 -14.85 13.95
N PRO A 7 22.85 -15.31 13.02
CA PRO A 7 23.85 -14.45 12.38
C PRO A 7 23.16 -13.25 11.70
N PHE A 8 23.94 -12.21 11.36
CA PHE A 8 23.50 -11.07 10.54
C PHE A 8 23.08 -11.51 9.12
N SER A 9 22.03 -12.33 8.99
CA SER A 9 21.46 -12.79 7.73
C SER A 9 20.35 -11.89 7.21
N ASP A 10 20.04 -10.79 7.90
CA ASP A 10 19.17 -9.72 7.41
C ASP A 10 19.92 -8.90 6.34
N THR A 11 20.31 -9.53 5.23
CA THR A 11 20.78 -8.84 4.03
C THR A 11 19.57 -8.27 3.30
N ILE A 12 18.93 -7.26 3.90
CA ILE A 12 17.93 -6.49 3.17
C ILE A 12 18.70 -5.58 2.21
N PRO A 13 18.43 -5.63 0.91
CA PRO A 13 18.95 -4.68 -0.05
C PRO A 13 18.28 -3.33 0.23
N THR A 14 18.77 -2.64 1.25
CA THR A 14 18.26 -1.32 1.65
C THR A 14 18.44 -0.31 0.52
N GLY A 15 19.43 -0.48 -0.36
CA GLY A 15 19.51 0.27 -1.62
C GLY A 15 18.22 0.17 -2.46
N ARG A 16 17.66 -1.03 -2.63
CA ARG A 16 16.42 -1.24 -3.39
C ARG A 16 15.21 -0.55 -2.77
N LEU A 17 14.97 -0.78 -1.48
CA LEU A 17 13.75 -0.32 -0.78
C LEU A 17 13.83 1.14 -0.31
N VAL A 18 15.01 1.62 0.07
CA VAL A 18 15.21 3.01 0.47
C VAL A 18 15.29 3.90 -0.77
N LEU A 19 15.76 3.43 -1.93
CA LEU A 19 16.10 4.32 -3.05
C LEU A 19 15.32 4.07 -4.35
N ASN A 20 14.45 3.06 -4.43
CA ASN A 20 13.73 2.72 -5.67
C ASN A 20 14.70 2.39 -6.84
N MET A 21 15.86 1.82 -6.54
CA MET A 21 16.88 1.46 -7.53
C MET A 21 16.59 0.11 -8.20
N SER A 22 17.03 -0.05 -9.45
CA SER A 22 16.85 -1.27 -10.24
C SER A 22 17.72 -2.41 -9.71
N ASP A 23 17.34 -3.68 -9.95
CA ASP A 23 18.10 -4.86 -9.50
C ASP A 23 19.56 -4.89 -10.01
N VAL A 24 19.88 -4.11 -11.03
CA VAL A 24 21.22 -4.04 -11.65
C VAL A 24 22.19 -3.16 -10.83
N ASP A 25 21.66 -2.31 -9.93
CA ASP A 25 22.45 -1.34 -9.16
C ASP A 25 22.73 -1.77 -7.70
N VAL A 26 22.26 -2.94 -7.26
CA VAL A 26 22.20 -3.30 -5.83
C VAL A 26 23.22 -4.36 -5.43
N ASP A 27 24.49 -3.97 -5.44
CA ASP A 27 25.54 -4.55 -4.57
C ASP A 27 25.84 -3.64 -3.36
N GLU A 28 25.00 -2.62 -3.08
CA GLU A 28 25.14 -1.77 -1.90
C GLU A 28 24.49 -2.41 -0.66
N VAL A 29 25.25 -3.30 -0.02
CA VAL A 29 25.04 -3.71 1.38
C VAL A 29 24.98 -2.44 2.24
N PRO A 30 24.02 -2.29 3.19
CA PRO A 30 23.98 -1.12 4.06
C PRO A 30 25.35 -0.87 4.68
N SER A 31 25.90 0.32 4.43
CA SER A 31 27.20 0.78 4.96
C SER A 31 27.31 0.62 6.48
N LYS A 32 26.17 0.62 7.17
CA LYS A 32 26.06 0.31 8.59
C LYS A 32 24.68 -0.25 8.93
N MET A 33 24.68 -1.30 9.75
CA MET A 33 23.49 -1.82 10.41
C MET A 33 23.69 -1.81 11.92
N SER A 34 22.67 -1.43 12.68
CA SER A 34 22.68 -1.53 14.14
C SER A 34 21.37 -2.03 14.69
N LYS A 35 21.45 -2.91 15.70
CA LYS A 35 20.31 -3.45 16.44
C LYS A 35 20.58 -3.28 17.93
N ILE A 36 19.71 -2.56 18.62
CA ILE A 36 19.71 -2.42 20.08
C ILE A 36 18.44 -3.06 20.60
N PHE A 37 18.58 -4.00 21.53
CA PHE A 37 17.44 -4.66 22.16
C PHE A 37 17.61 -4.65 23.66
N SER A 38 16.56 -4.23 24.36
CA SER A 38 16.45 -4.24 25.82
C SER A 38 15.01 -4.57 26.20
N SER A 39 14.77 -4.73 27.51
CA SER A 39 13.42 -4.99 28.03
C SER A 39 12.42 -3.85 27.79
N GLN A 40 12.89 -2.64 27.48
CA GLN A 40 12.04 -1.46 27.31
C GLN A 40 12.09 -0.87 25.91
N ASN A 41 13.17 -1.11 25.18
CA ASN A 41 13.47 -0.47 23.89
C ASN A 41 13.97 -1.49 22.87
N PHE A 42 13.44 -1.42 21.66
CA PHE A 42 13.98 -2.03 20.46
C PHE A 42 14.31 -0.93 19.47
N VAL A 43 15.56 -0.87 19.00
CA VAL A 43 15.99 0.04 17.93
C VAL A 43 16.66 -0.75 16.84
N LYS A 44 16.23 -0.58 15.59
CA LYS A 44 16.91 -1.12 14.41
C LYS A 44 17.16 0.02 13.44
N THR A 45 18.38 0.11 12.93
CA THR A 45 18.77 1.14 11.98
C THR A 45 19.55 0.52 10.82
N TYR A 46 19.22 0.97 9.62
CA TYR A 46 19.94 0.66 8.39
C TYR A 46 20.38 1.98 7.76
N GLU A 47 21.67 2.09 7.44
CA GLU A 47 22.27 3.29 6.87
C GLU A 47 23.02 2.93 5.58
N THR A 48 22.74 3.69 4.52
CA THR A 48 23.40 3.64 3.22
C THR A 48 24.03 5.01 2.94
N ALA A 49 24.80 5.15 1.86
CA ALA A 49 25.33 6.45 1.44
C ALA A 49 24.21 7.46 1.06
N PHE A 50 23.01 6.98 0.78
CA PHE A 50 21.91 7.77 0.20
C PHE A 50 20.65 7.80 1.08
N GLY A 51 20.68 7.24 2.28
CA GLY A 51 19.52 7.24 3.14
C GLY A 51 19.64 6.36 4.36
N ARG A 52 18.67 6.52 5.25
CA ARG A 52 18.62 5.88 6.56
C ARG A 52 17.20 5.45 6.86
N PHE A 53 17.02 4.19 7.23
CA PHE A 53 15.79 3.72 7.88
C PHE A 53 16.07 3.44 9.35
N SER A 54 15.19 3.89 10.23
CA SER A 54 15.27 3.60 11.65
C SER A 54 13.89 3.28 12.21
N VAL A 55 13.78 2.21 12.99
CA VAL A 55 12.63 1.93 13.83
C VAL A 55 13.06 1.96 15.30
N ASN A 56 12.24 2.60 16.14
CA ASN A 56 12.38 2.60 17.58
C ASN A 56 11.03 2.25 18.20
N ILE A 57 10.99 1.19 18.98
CA ILE A 57 9.83 0.75 19.74
C ILE A 57 10.18 0.90 21.22
N SER A 58 9.48 1.78 21.92
CA SER A 58 9.72 2.04 23.34
C SER A 58 8.42 2.39 24.04
N ALA A 59 8.17 1.79 25.21
CA ALA A 59 7.03 2.16 26.08
C ALA A 59 5.64 2.18 25.39
N GLY A 60 5.41 1.32 24.39
CA GLY A 60 4.14 1.27 23.65
C GLY A 60 4.01 2.33 22.55
N GLU A 61 5.10 3.05 22.28
CA GLU A 61 5.26 3.96 21.15
C GLU A 61 6.16 3.32 20.10
N ILE A 62 5.77 3.46 18.82
CA ILE A 62 6.54 3.04 17.66
C ILE A 62 6.91 4.30 16.88
N ASN A 63 8.18 4.43 16.54
CA ASN A 63 8.75 5.52 15.78
C ASN A 63 9.55 4.96 14.62
N GLU A 64 9.03 5.11 13.41
CA GLU A 64 9.70 4.73 12.16
C GLU A 64 10.08 5.98 11.39
N GLU A 65 11.31 6.03 10.89
CA GLU A 65 11.85 7.12 10.12
C GLU A 65 12.53 6.57 8.87
N LEU A 66 12.15 7.10 7.71
CA LEU A 66 12.82 6.89 6.43
C LEU A 66 13.35 8.23 5.93
N SER A 67 14.67 8.38 5.96
CA SER A 67 15.39 9.60 5.62
C SER A 67 16.17 9.41 4.32
N LYS A 68 15.99 10.33 3.37
CA LYS A 68 16.67 10.41 2.06
C LYS A 68 17.11 11.86 1.82
N PRO A 69 18.02 12.13 0.86
CA PRO A 69 18.37 13.50 0.48
C PRO A 69 17.12 14.35 0.19
N GLY A 70 16.94 15.42 0.96
CA GLY A 70 15.84 16.38 0.80
C GLY A 70 14.44 15.87 1.19
N LYS A 71 14.30 14.65 1.73
CA LYS A 71 13.02 14.06 2.11
C LYS A 71 13.13 13.19 3.37
N VAL A 72 12.27 13.44 4.35
CA VAL A 72 12.17 12.63 5.58
C VAL A 72 10.73 12.24 5.82
N THR A 73 10.46 10.94 5.91
CA THR A 73 9.16 10.38 6.24
C THR A 73 9.19 9.77 7.63
N ILE A 74 8.18 10.08 8.45
CA ILE A 74 8.09 9.61 9.84
C ILE A 74 6.71 9.01 10.07
N VAL A 75 6.67 7.82 10.68
CA VAL A 75 5.47 7.21 11.23
C VAL A 75 5.64 7.08 12.74
N ASN A 76 4.80 7.76 13.49
CA ASN A 76 4.75 7.69 14.95
C ASN A 76 3.40 7.13 15.38
N GLN A 77 3.41 6.06 16.18
CA GLN A 77 2.21 5.41 16.66
C GLN A 77 2.28 5.21 18.16
N ASP A 78 1.19 5.56 18.83
CA ASP A 78 0.94 5.21 20.23
C ASP A 78 -0.49 4.65 20.37
N THR A 79 -0.92 4.36 21.60
CA THR A 79 -2.27 3.81 21.86
C THR A 79 -3.44 4.76 21.54
N GLN A 80 -3.16 6.06 21.37
CA GLN A 80 -4.16 7.11 21.20
C GLN A 80 -4.20 7.65 19.77
N ARG A 81 -3.11 7.53 19.02
CA ARG A 81 -2.98 8.14 17.70
C ARG A 81 -1.91 7.51 16.84
N THR A 82 -2.04 7.78 15.56
CA THR A 82 -0.97 7.61 14.57
C THR A 82 -0.70 8.94 13.88
N ILE A 83 0.57 9.26 13.70
CA ILE A 83 1.03 10.47 13.04
C ILE A 83 1.94 10.06 11.89
N TRP A 84 1.56 10.45 10.68
CA TRP A 84 2.41 10.36 9.51
C TRP A 84 2.91 11.74 9.15
N LYS A 85 4.20 11.85 8.84
CA LYS A 85 4.81 13.07 8.35
C LYS A 85 5.65 12.78 7.13
N ILE A 86 5.62 13.69 6.17
CA ILE A 86 6.65 13.80 5.14
C ILE A 86 7.12 15.25 5.12
N ASN A 87 8.43 15.42 5.23
CA ASN A 87 9.08 16.73 5.19
C ASN A 87 10.00 16.76 3.98
N THR A 88 9.81 17.76 3.12
CA THR A 88 10.69 18.06 2.00
C THR A 88 11.13 19.52 2.05
N LEU A 89 11.91 19.95 1.06
CA LEU A 89 12.20 21.38 0.86
C LEU A 89 11.00 22.18 0.32
N GLN A 90 10.03 21.51 -0.30
CA GLN A 90 8.91 22.15 -0.98
C GLN A 90 7.63 22.15 -0.14
N TYR A 91 7.46 21.15 0.73
CA TYR A 91 6.28 21.01 1.56
C TYR A 91 6.55 20.20 2.83
N GLN A 92 5.67 20.36 3.80
CA GLN A 92 5.58 19.51 4.98
C GLN A 92 4.13 19.06 5.12
N LEU A 93 3.90 17.76 5.15
CA LEU A 93 2.57 17.20 5.38
C LEU A 93 2.60 16.41 6.68
N LYS A 94 1.62 16.65 7.55
CA LYS A 94 1.37 15.91 8.78
C LYS A 94 -0.08 15.46 8.82
N ILE A 95 -0.29 14.14 8.86
CA ILE A 95 -1.60 13.53 9.09
C ILE A 95 -1.60 12.94 10.49
N THR A 96 -2.56 13.34 11.32
CA THR A 96 -2.78 12.79 12.66
C THR A 96 -4.14 12.10 12.69
N LYS A 97 -4.14 10.78 12.88
CA LYS A 97 -5.35 10.00 13.10
C LYS A 97 -5.50 9.67 14.58
N LYS A 98 -6.68 9.95 15.10
CA LYS A 98 -7.20 9.52 16.41
C LYS A 98 -8.44 8.65 16.16
N PRO A 99 -8.98 7.97 17.18
CA PRO A 99 -10.17 7.13 17.01
C PRO A 99 -11.39 7.85 16.40
N ASP A 100 -11.57 9.14 16.67
CA ASP A 100 -12.76 9.90 16.28
C ASP A 100 -12.48 11.02 15.25
N SER A 101 -11.21 11.19 14.87
CA SER A 101 -10.78 12.34 14.07
C SER A 101 -9.54 12.07 13.23
N VAL A 102 -9.50 12.70 12.07
CA VAL A 102 -8.32 12.79 11.21
C VAL A 102 -8.04 14.26 10.97
N ARG A 103 -6.84 14.71 11.30
CA ARG A 103 -6.37 16.07 11.06
C ARG A 103 -5.16 16.03 10.14
N GLN A 104 -5.29 16.64 8.98
CA GLN A 104 -4.22 16.80 8.02
C GLN A 104 -3.82 18.27 7.98
N VAL A 105 -2.52 18.53 8.07
CA VAL A 105 -1.94 19.85 7.87
C VAL A 105 -0.84 19.74 6.85
N CYS A 106 -0.94 20.51 5.78
CA CYS A 106 0.05 20.59 4.73
C CYS A 106 0.53 22.04 4.60
N THR A 107 1.82 22.25 4.78
CA THR A 107 2.45 23.56 4.76
C THR A 107 3.42 23.63 3.59
N THR A 108 3.39 24.73 2.85
CA THR A 108 4.29 25.08 1.75
C THR A 108 4.86 26.48 2.03
N PRO A 109 5.86 26.97 1.27
CA PRO A 109 6.30 28.37 1.35
C PRO A 109 5.18 29.40 1.14
N ASP A 110 4.13 29.05 0.39
CA ASP A 110 3.07 29.95 -0.03
C ASP A 110 1.82 29.88 0.87
N GLY A 111 1.78 28.96 1.82
CA GLY A 111 0.64 28.82 2.73
C GLY A 111 0.48 27.43 3.30
N GLU A 112 -0.56 27.30 4.12
CA GLU A 112 -0.96 26.09 4.83
C GLU A 112 -2.41 25.74 4.49
N LEU A 113 -2.64 24.46 4.19
CA LEU A 113 -3.95 23.85 4.03
C LEU A 113 -4.16 22.84 5.16
N GLU A 114 -5.20 23.08 5.95
CA GLU A 114 -5.65 22.18 7.00
C GLU A 114 -7.00 21.55 6.63
N LYS A 115 -7.09 20.23 6.76
CA LYS A 115 -8.33 19.46 6.63
C LYS A 115 -8.57 18.68 7.92
N VAL A 116 -9.75 18.81 8.52
CA VAL A 116 -10.13 18.04 9.69
C VAL A 116 -11.41 17.28 9.38
N LYS A 117 -11.37 15.97 9.55
CA LYS A 117 -12.56 15.12 9.59
C LYS A 117 -12.80 14.70 11.03
N GLN A 118 -13.92 15.12 11.62
CA GLN A 118 -14.30 14.72 12.98
C GLN A 118 -15.79 14.34 13.00
N ARG A 119 -16.10 13.13 13.47
CA ARG A 119 -17.49 12.63 13.60
C ARG A 119 -18.36 12.79 12.34
N GLY A 120 -17.75 12.68 11.16
CA GLY A 120 -18.44 12.77 9.86
C GLY A 120 -18.50 14.18 9.27
N GLU A 121 -18.15 15.21 10.04
CA GLU A 121 -17.98 16.57 9.54
C GLU A 121 -16.58 16.74 8.96
N VAL A 122 -16.49 17.45 7.83
CA VAL A 122 -15.21 17.80 7.19
C VAL A 122 -15.10 19.32 7.17
N THR A 123 -14.07 19.84 7.81
CA THR A 123 -13.68 21.24 7.73
C THR A 123 -12.39 21.38 6.95
N GLU A 124 -12.30 22.42 6.14
CA GLU A 124 -11.11 22.78 5.38
C GLU A 124 -10.82 24.26 5.63
N SER A 125 -9.57 24.57 5.96
CA SER A 125 -9.12 25.95 6.19
C SER A 125 -7.80 26.18 5.49
N PHE A 126 -7.70 27.32 4.82
CA PHE A 126 -6.50 27.76 4.12
C PHE A 126 -5.98 29.07 4.72
N GLN A 127 -4.67 29.18 4.84
CA GLN A 127 -3.97 30.42 5.18
C GLN A 127 -2.75 30.57 4.27
N GLY A 128 -2.65 31.67 3.51
CA GLY A 128 -1.48 31.91 2.68
C GLY A 128 -1.72 32.87 1.53
N MET A 129 -0.75 32.90 0.62
CA MET A 129 -0.71 33.81 -0.51
C MET A 129 -1.32 33.19 -1.78
N ASN A 130 -1.22 31.86 -1.95
CA ASN A 130 -1.63 31.18 -3.18
C ASN A 130 -2.36 29.84 -2.92
N GLN A 131 -3.68 29.90 -2.74
CA GLN A 131 -4.49 28.72 -2.40
C GLN A 131 -4.40 27.60 -3.43
N ASN A 132 -4.43 27.91 -4.73
CA ASN A 132 -4.42 26.88 -5.77
C ASN A 132 -3.08 26.11 -5.80
N TYR A 133 -1.96 26.83 -5.70
CA TYR A 133 -0.65 26.21 -5.61
C TYR A 133 -0.54 25.30 -4.37
N VAL A 134 -1.01 25.78 -3.20
CA VAL A 134 -0.99 24.95 -1.99
C VAL A 134 -1.85 23.70 -2.15
N ILE A 135 -3.05 23.79 -2.72
CA ILE A 135 -3.92 22.63 -2.95
C ILE A 135 -3.22 21.59 -3.83
N GLU A 136 -2.60 22.00 -4.94
CA GLU A 136 -1.91 21.10 -5.86
C GLU A 136 -0.71 20.41 -5.20
N VAL A 137 0.14 21.19 -4.51
CA VAL A 137 1.31 20.66 -3.80
C VAL A 137 0.89 19.72 -2.68
N CYS A 138 -0.18 20.03 -1.96
CA CYS A 138 -0.67 19.19 -0.88
C CYS A 138 -1.27 17.87 -1.38
N ALA A 139 -1.93 17.86 -2.53
CA ALA A 139 -2.38 16.63 -3.16
C ALA A 139 -1.21 15.75 -3.60
N GLN A 140 -0.11 16.34 -4.08
CA GLN A 140 1.12 15.60 -4.37
C GLN A 140 1.79 15.07 -3.10
N ALA A 141 1.86 15.89 -2.04
CA ALA A 141 2.42 15.49 -0.76
C ALA A 141 1.71 14.28 -0.15
N GLU A 142 0.38 14.17 -0.32
CA GLU A 142 -0.40 13.00 0.10
C GLU A 142 0.03 11.72 -0.64
N LYS A 143 0.24 11.80 -1.96
CA LYS A 143 0.71 10.67 -2.78
C LYS A 143 2.13 10.26 -2.39
N ASP A 144 3.02 11.23 -2.26
CA ASP A 144 4.42 10.99 -1.89
C ASP A 144 4.53 10.37 -0.48
N LEU A 145 3.70 10.82 0.46
CA LEU A 145 3.62 10.22 1.79
C LEU A 145 3.18 8.76 1.72
N GLN A 146 2.14 8.46 0.93
CA GLN A 146 1.63 7.10 0.79
C GLN A 146 2.68 6.15 0.21
N GLU A 147 3.39 6.58 -0.83
CA GLU A 147 4.47 5.78 -1.44
C GLU A 147 5.59 5.48 -0.44
N GLU A 148 6.01 6.47 0.35
CA GLU A 148 7.08 6.31 1.33
C GLU A 148 6.65 5.46 2.54
N VAL A 149 5.38 5.55 2.97
CA VAL A 149 4.83 4.68 4.01
C VAL A 149 4.76 3.23 3.54
N ASN A 150 4.34 2.96 2.29
CA ASN A 150 4.36 1.60 1.73
C ASN A 150 5.78 1.00 1.75
N LYS A 151 6.81 1.80 1.44
CA LYS A 151 8.21 1.38 1.53
C LYS A 151 8.62 1.05 2.96
N ILE A 152 8.20 1.85 3.94
CA ILE A 152 8.45 1.58 5.37
C ILE A 152 7.81 0.24 5.77
N GLU A 153 6.53 0.03 5.43
CA GLU A 153 5.82 -1.22 5.73
C GLU A 153 6.52 -2.44 5.12
N GLN A 154 7.00 -2.32 3.88
CA GLN A 154 7.76 -3.37 3.22
C GLN A 154 9.08 -3.65 3.95
N ILE A 155 9.87 -2.61 4.27
CA ILE A 155 11.12 -2.75 5.04
C ILE A 155 10.85 -3.44 6.37
N VAL A 156 9.81 -3.03 7.11
CA VAL A 156 9.44 -3.62 8.40
C VAL A 156 9.09 -5.10 8.24
N SER A 157 8.31 -5.44 7.21
CA SER A 157 7.90 -6.83 6.94
C SER A 157 9.07 -7.75 6.57
N GLU A 158 10.05 -7.26 5.81
CA GLU A 158 11.23 -8.02 5.37
C GLU A 158 12.34 -8.07 6.45
N SER A 159 12.24 -7.24 7.51
CA SER A 159 13.29 -7.07 8.54
C SER A 159 13.12 -7.92 9.80
N GLU A 160 12.12 -8.80 9.87
CA GLU A 160 11.76 -9.51 11.11
C GLU A 160 11.67 -8.56 12.34
N ILE A 161 11.28 -7.30 12.11
CA ILE A 161 11.07 -6.33 13.20
C ILE A 161 9.84 -6.80 13.98
N PRO A 162 9.89 -6.87 15.33
CA PRO A 162 8.79 -7.40 16.12
C PRO A 162 7.47 -6.70 15.80
N SER A 163 6.52 -7.42 15.22
CA SER A 163 5.13 -6.99 15.17
C SER A 163 4.52 -7.17 16.56
N THR A 164 3.91 -6.11 17.10
CA THR A 164 3.22 -6.21 18.40
C THR A 164 1.81 -6.77 18.20
N GLU A 165 1.67 -8.05 17.84
CA GLU A 165 0.38 -8.75 17.78
C GLU A 165 -0.11 -9.30 19.16
N ASN A 166 0.47 -8.85 20.28
CA ASN A 166 0.00 -9.27 21.61
C ASN A 166 -0.31 -8.09 22.55
N LYS A 167 -1.51 -7.55 22.42
CA LYS A 167 -2.28 -6.98 23.55
C LYS A 167 -3.77 -7.04 23.24
N GLY A 168 -4.50 -7.87 23.98
CA GLY A 168 -5.95 -8.04 23.81
C GLY A 168 -6.73 -6.73 24.03
N GLY A 169 -7.79 -6.56 23.25
CA GLY A 169 -8.80 -5.52 23.42
C GLY A 169 -8.96 -4.60 22.21
N ASN A 170 -9.90 -4.95 21.32
CA ASN A 170 -10.47 -4.12 20.25
C ASN A 170 -9.47 -3.55 19.21
N THR A 171 -9.22 -4.32 18.15
CA THR A 171 -8.36 -3.98 17.02
C THR A 171 -8.93 -2.87 16.13
N THR A 172 -8.77 -1.61 16.53
CA THR A 172 -8.66 -0.49 15.58
C THR A 172 -7.25 -0.48 15.01
N THR A 173 -7.10 -1.09 13.85
CA THR A 173 -5.85 -1.15 13.08
C THR A 173 -5.39 0.26 12.69
N THR A 174 -4.13 0.54 12.99
CA THR A 174 -3.31 1.64 12.48
C THR A 174 -3.47 1.75 10.97
N THR A 175 -4.17 2.76 10.49
CA THR A 175 -4.39 2.97 9.05
C THR A 175 -4.44 4.47 8.80
N LEU A 176 -3.70 5.00 7.82
CA LEU A 176 -4.02 6.32 7.25
C LEU A 176 -5.51 6.37 6.84
N PRO A 177 -6.14 7.56 6.71
CA PRO A 177 -7.33 7.64 5.86
C PRO A 177 -6.98 7.04 4.48
N PRO A 178 -7.84 6.18 3.90
CA PRO A 178 -7.39 4.95 3.25
C PRO A 178 -6.81 5.15 1.85
N ALA A 179 -5.64 4.56 1.62
CA ALA A 179 -5.29 3.87 0.38
C ALA A 179 -4.41 2.65 0.75
N ASN A 180 -4.74 1.49 0.18
CA ASN A 180 -4.12 0.15 0.34
C ASN A 180 -4.66 -0.74 1.46
N SER A 181 -5.79 -1.38 1.17
CA SER A 181 -6.18 -2.61 1.83
C SER A 181 -5.24 -3.77 1.46
N ASN A 182 -5.20 -4.81 2.29
CA ASN A 182 -4.52 -6.07 1.98
C ASN A 182 -5.14 -6.82 0.80
N ILE A 183 -6.25 -6.33 0.25
CA ILE A 183 -6.94 -6.95 -0.88
C ILE A 183 -6.39 -6.42 -2.18
N MET A 184 -5.95 -7.35 -3.03
CA MET A 184 -5.40 -7.08 -4.36
C MET A 184 -6.20 -7.83 -5.41
N ILE A 185 -6.23 -7.30 -6.63
CA ILE A 185 -6.61 -8.06 -7.82
C ILE A 185 -5.46 -9.03 -8.09
N ASN A 186 -5.74 -10.34 -8.11
CA ASN A 186 -4.70 -11.37 -8.20
C ASN A 186 -4.57 -11.96 -9.59
N GLU A 187 -5.72 -12.26 -10.22
CA GLU A 187 -5.80 -12.92 -11.51
C GLU A 187 -7.15 -12.62 -12.15
N PHE A 188 -7.24 -12.62 -13.48
CA PHE A 188 -8.49 -12.50 -14.21
C PHE A 188 -8.43 -13.18 -15.58
N VAL A 189 -9.60 -13.53 -16.10
CA VAL A 189 -9.81 -14.02 -17.48
C VAL A 189 -10.79 -13.08 -18.17
N SER A 190 -10.36 -12.49 -19.29
CA SER A 190 -11.22 -11.67 -20.16
C SER A 190 -11.81 -12.46 -21.33
N ASP A 191 -11.11 -13.47 -21.86
CA ASP A 191 -11.58 -14.30 -22.98
C ASP A 191 -11.66 -15.78 -22.57
N PRO A 192 -12.71 -16.23 -21.87
CA PRO A 192 -12.82 -17.61 -21.40
C PRO A 192 -13.01 -18.61 -22.55
N ASN A 193 -12.78 -19.91 -22.28
CA ASN A 193 -13.14 -20.95 -23.23
C ASN A 193 -14.66 -20.96 -23.47
N THR A 194 -15.08 -21.53 -24.60
CA THR A 194 -16.51 -21.69 -24.89
C THR A 194 -17.21 -22.47 -23.77
N GLY A 195 -18.19 -21.85 -23.13
CA GLY A 195 -18.96 -22.43 -22.02
C GLY A 195 -18.50 -22.00 -20.63
N ASP A 196 -17.34 -21.36 -20.52
CA ASP A 196 -16.84 -20.74 -19.29
C ASP A 196 -17.25 -19.25 -19.21
N SER A 197 -17.02 -18.61 -18.06
CA SER A 197 -17.30 -17.18 -17.83
C SER A 197 -16.04 -16.40 -17.54
N GLU A 198 -16.03 -15.12 -17.89
CA GLU A 198 -15.06 -14.15 -17.39
C GLU A 198 -15.13 -14.07 -15.88
N TRP A 199 -13.97 -13.94 -15.24
CA TRP A 199 -13.88 -13.84 -13.80
C TRP A 199 -12.70 -13.00 -13.37
N ILE A 200 -12.81 -12.49 -12.16
CA ILE A 200 -11.75 -11.78 -11.46
C ILE A 200 -11.56 -12.46 -10.11
N GLU A 201 -10.31 -12.62 -9.74
CA GLU A 201 -9.89 -13.10 -8.43
C GLU A 201 -9.27 -11.98 -7.62
N LEU A 202 -9.67 -11.94 -6.35
CA LEU A 202 -9.03 -11.11 -5.35
C LEU A 202 -8.27 -11.99 -4.36
N TYR A 203 -7.11 -11.50 -3.93
CA TYR A 203 -6.28 -12.13 -2.93
C TYR A 203 -6.15 -11.22 -1.70
N ASN A 204 -6.24 -11.82 -0.52
CA ASN A 204 -5.94 -11.14 0.73
C ASN A 204 -4.49 -11.42 1.15
N LYS A 205 -3.59 -10.47 0.91
CA LYS A 205 -2.18 -10.58 1.31
C LYS A 205 -1.96 -10.55 2.82
N GLY A 206 -2.97 -10.13 3.59
CA GLY A 206 -2.91 -10.03 5.03
C GLY A 206 -3.09 -11.38 5.73
N ASN A 207 -2.89 -11.40 7.05
CA ASN A 207 -3.05 -12.60 7.87
C ASN A 207 -4.44 -12.72 8.51
N SER A 208 -5.29 -11.70 8.38
CA SER A 208 -6.62 -11.64 8.99
C SER A 208 -7.73 -11.56 7.94
N SER A 209 -8.91 -12.08 8.27
CA SER A 209 -10.12 -11.95 7.45
C SER A 209 -10.48 -10.49 7.18
N VAL A 210 -10.87 -10.18 5.94
CA VAL A 210 -11.34 -8.85 5.52
C VAL A 210 -12.74 -8.98 4.92
N ASN A 211 -13.69 -8.21 5.45
CA ASN A 211 -15.04 -8.11 4.93
C ASN A 211 -15.11 -7.08 3.80
N LEU A 212 -15.55 -7.51 2.62
CA LEU A 212 -15.65 -6.69 1.40
C LEU A 212 -17.08 -6.20 1.15
N GLY A 213 -17.92 -6.15 2.17
CA GLY A 213 -19.28 -5.64 2.08
C GLY A 213 -19.32 -4.24 1.47
N ASN A 214 -20.06 -4.11 0.36
CA ASN A 214 -20.23 -2.89 -0.43
C ASN A 214 -18.97 -2.39 -1.14
N TRP A 215 -17.92 -3.21 -1.21
CA TRP A 215 -16.82 -2.93 -2.13
C TRP A 215 -17.28 -3.13 -3.56
N THR A 216 -16.62 -2.46 -4.50
CA THR A 216 -17.03 -2.49 -5.90
C THR A 216 -15.86 -2.76 -6.82
N VAL A 217 -16.10 -3.52 -7.88
CA VAL A 217 -15.18 -3.71 -9.00
C VAL A 217 -15.73 -2.94 -10.19
N HIS A 218 -14.87 -2.25 -10.91
CA HIS A 218 -15.21 -1.42 -12.06
C HIS A 218 -14.40 -1.83 -13.28
N ASP A 219 -14.99 -1.63 -14.44
CA ASP A 219 -14.31 -1.56 -15.74
C ASP A 219 -14.19 -0.08 -16.16
N ASN A 220 -13.76 0.19 -17.39
CA ASN A 220 -13.73 1.57 -17.91
C ASN A 220 -15.13 2.23 -18.00
N SER A 221 -16.20 1.45 -18.11
CA SER A 221 -17.59 1.94 -18.21
C SER A 221 -18.27 2.17 -16.85
N GLY A 222 -17.71 1.65 -15.75
CA GLY A 222 -18.18 1.85 -14.39
C GLY A 222 -18.30 0.55 -13.59
N THR A 223 -19.19 0.51 -12.60
CA THR A 223 -19.33 -0.64 -11.69
C THR A 223 -19.76 -1.90 -12.44
N ILE A 224 -18.99 -2.98 -12.28
CA ILE A 224 -19.29 -4.32 -12.83
C ILE A 224 -19.75 -5.32 -11.77
N LYS A 225 -19.30 -5.13 -10.52
CA LYS A 225 -19.65 -6.01 -9.39
C LYS A 225 -19.69 -5.23 -8.09
N THR A 226 -20.66 -5.55 -7.23
CA THR A 226 -20.65 -5.17 -5.80
C THR A 226 -20.42 -6.43 -4.97
N LEU A 227 -19.49 -6.35 -4.02
CA LEU A 227 -19.06 -7.47 -3.19
C LEU A 227 -19.83 -7.52 -1.86
N SER A 228 -20.06 -8.73 -1.38
CA SER A 228 -20.73 -9.02 -0.10
C SER A 228 -20.11 -10.22 0.62
N VAL A 229 -18.83 -10.47 0.35
CA VAL A 229 -18.05 -11.62 0.84
C VAL A 229 -16.97 -11.17 1.82
N SER A 230 -16.46 -12.10 2.61
CA SER A 230 -15.21 -11.94 3.35
C SER A 230 -14.13 -12.85 2.77
N ILE A 231 -12.88 -12.41 2.80
CA ILE A 231 -11.73 -13.22 2.41
C ILE A 231 -10.85 -13.42 3.64
N GLU A 232 -10.61 -14.67 4.03
CA GLU A 232 -9.67 -15.01 5.10
C GLU A 232 -8.24 -14.53 4.80
N GLY A 233 -7.40 -14.43 5.83
CA GLY A 233 -5.99 -14.11 5.64
C GLY A 233 -5.32 -15.12 4.71
N LYS A 234 -4.54 -14.64 3.74
CA LYS A 234 -3.93 -15.46 2.68
C LYS A 234 -4.94 -16.22 1.81
N GLY A 235 -6.22 -15.86 1.88
CA GLY A 235 -7.29 -16.48 1.11
C GLY A 235 -7.55 -15.78 -0.23
N PHE A 236 -8.33 -16.46 -1.07
CA PHE A 236 -8.73 -16.01 -2.40
C PHE A 236 -10.25 -15.97 -2.50
N VAL A 237 -10.76 -15.08 -3.34
CA VAL A 237 -12.13 -15.19 -3.84
C VAL A 237 -12.15 -14.87 -5.32
N ALA A 238 -12.69 -15.78 -6.11
CA ALA A 238 -12.97 -15.56 -7.52
C ALA A 238 -14.47 -15.39 -7.72
N PHE A 239 -14.86 -14.46 -8.59
CA PHE A 239 -16.25 -14.24 -8.94
C PHE A 239 -16.39 -13.94 -10.43
N ASP A 240 -17.50 -14.40 -10.97
CA ASP A 240 -17.80 -14.20 -12.38
C ASP A 240 -18.34 -12.77 -12.61
N VAL A 241 -17.89 -12.19 -13.72
CA VAL A 241 -18.28 -10.86 -14.20
C VAL A 241 -18.99 -10.91 -15.56
N SER A 242 -18.83 -11.99 -16.33
CA SER A 242 -19.57 -12.36 -17.55
C SER A 242 -19.85 -11.22 -18.56
N ASN A 243 -19.06 -11.14 -19.63
CA ASN A 243 -19.17 -10.16 -20.73
C ASN A 243 -18.99 -8.71 -20.28
N ARG A 244 -18.05 -8.48 -19.37
CA ARG A 244 -17.71 -7.14 -18.83
C ARG A 244 -16.30 -6.72 -19.16
N LEU A 245 -15.38 -7.66 -19.32
CA LEU A 245 -13.98 -7.39 -19.65
C LEU A 245 -13.77 -7.48 -21.17
N ASN A 246 -13.32 -6.40 -21.81
CA ASN A 246 -13.13 -6.39 -23.26
C ASN A 246 -11.91 -7.22 -23.71
N ASN A 247 -12.08 -8.11 -24.70
CA ASN A 247 -10.99 -8.99 -25.18
C ASN A 247 -9.80 -8.25 -25.84
N ALA A 248 -10.00 -7.03 -26.33
CA ALA A 248 -8.93 -6.23 -26.94
C ALA A 248 -8.10 -5.43 -25.91
N GLY A 249 -8.62 -5.27 -24.70
CA GLY A 249 -8.02 -4.48 -23.64
C GLY A 249 -9.06 -3.70 -22.83
N ASP A 250 -8.83 -3.58 -21.52
CA ASP A 250 -9.69 -2.88 -20.57
C ASP A 250 -8.90 -2.49 -19.31
N VAL A 251 -9.58 -1.96 -18.29
CA VAL A 251 -9.06 -1.76 -16.95
C VAL A 251 -9.93 -2.48 -15.93
N VAL A 252 -9.32 -3.07 -14.91
CA VAL A 252 -10.01 -3.59 -13.73
C VAL A 252 -9.66 -2.71 -12.54
N ILE A 253 -10.65 -2.14 -11.86
CA ILE A 253 -10.45 -1.24 -10.72
C ILE A 253 -11.22 -1.77 -9.51
N LEU A 254 -10.51 -2.04 -8.41
CA LEU A 254 -11.10 -2.40 -7.13
C LEU A 254 -11.25 -1.14 -6.27
N LYS A 255 -12.48 -0.87 -5.79
CA LYS A 255 -12.78 0.22 -4.86
C LYS A 255 -13.38 -0.31 -3.57
N ASN A 256 -13.01 0.29 -2.44
CA ASN A 256 -13.64 -0.01 -1.17
C ASN A 256 -15.05 0.61 -1.05
N ASN A 257 -15.74 0.31 0.05
CA ASN A 257 -17.07 0.85 0.36
C ASN A 257 -17.12 2.38 0.54
N ALA A 258 -15.97 3.05 0.70
CA ALA A 258 -15.87 4.50 0.74
C ALA A 258 -15.58 5.12 -0.65
N GLY A 259 -15.48 4.30 -1.70
CA GLY A 259 -15.18 4.71 -3.07
C GLY A 259 -13.69 4.94 -3.36
N ALA A 260 -12.80 4.68 -2.40
CA ALA A 260 -11.36 4.79 -2.62
C ALA A 260 -10.85 3.62 -3.46
N VAL A 261 -9.99 3.90 -4.44
CA VAL A 261 -9.30 2.88 -5.25
C VAL A 261 -8.31 2.15 -4.35
N ILE A 262 -8.39 0.81 -4.39
CA ILE A 262 -7.56 -0.09 -3.60
C ILE A 262 -6.51 -0.76 -4.46
N ASP A 263 -6.89 -1.20 -5.65
CA ASP A 263 -5.99 -1.80 -6.63
C ASP A 263 -6.55 -1.59 -8.03
N GLN A 264 -5.69 -1.58 -9.03
CA GLN A 264 -6.08 -1.48 -10.43
C GLN A 264 -5.06 -2.13 -11.36
N ILE A 265 -5.52 -2.60 -12.52
CA ILE A 265 -4.67 -3.18 -13.57
C ILE A 265 -5.31 -2.88 -14.93
N GLY A 266 -4.54 -2.28 -15.85
CA GLY A 266 -4.90 -2.20 -17.26
C GLY A 266 -4.39 -3.41 -18.04
N TYR A 267 -5.02 -3.76 -19.16
CA TYR A 267 -4.47 -4.76 -20.07
C TYR A 267 -4.76 -4.47 -21.55
N GLY A 268 -3.91 -5.01 -22.42
CA GLY A 268 -4.02 -4.88 -23.87
C GLY A 268 -3.83 -3.48 -24.42
N ASP A 269 -4.52 -3.17 -25.52
CA ASP A 269 -4.43 -1.87 -26.21
C ASP A 269 -5.31 -0.80 -25.55
N PHE A 270 -5.55 -0.93 -24.24
CA PHE A 270 -6.29 0.06 -23.48
C PHE A 270 -5.48 1.37 -23.42
N ASP A 271 -5.82 2.34 -24.28
CA ASP A 271 -5.27 3.72 -24.33
C ASP A 271 -5.78 4.56 -23.14
N GLY A 272 -5.53 4.04 -21.94
CA GLY A 272 -5.94 4.61 -20.68
C GLY A 272 -4.91 5.55 -20.11
N ALA A 273 -4.42 6.53 -20.88
CA ALA A 273 -3.46 7.56 -20.44
C ALA A 273 -3.90 8.34 -19.16
N SER A 274 -5.10 8.06 -18.61
CA SER A 274 -5.62 8.58 -17.34
C SER A 274 -5.50 7.63 -16.13
N TYR A 275 -5.19 6.34 -16.32
CA TYR A 275 -5.03 5.36 -15.24
C TYR A 275 -3.59 4.87 -15.24
N SER A 276 -2.80 5.36 -14.27
CA SER A 276 -1.40 4.98 -14.09
C SER A 276 -1.21 3.46 -14.04
N GLU A 277 -0.07 2.99 -14.53
CA GLU A 277 0.51 1.64 -14.37
C GLU A 277 0.12 0.95 -13.05
N PRO A 278 -0.05 -0.39 -13.03
CA PRO A 278 0.51 -1.35 -14.00
C PRO A 278 -0.39 -1.69 -15.20
N THR A 279 0.24 -2.22 -16.25
CA THR A 279 -0.39 -2.84 -17.42
C THR A 279 0.12 -4.28 -17.66
N VAL A 280 -0.70 -5.12 -18.29
CA VAL A 280 -0.34 -6.49 -18.73
C VAL A 280 -0.80 -6.75 -20.17
N ALA A 281 -0.13 -7.66 -20.88
CA ALA A 281 -0.56 -8.07 -22.21
C ALA A 281 -1.96 -8.72 -22.19
N ILE A 282 -2.61 -8.81 -23.35
CA ILE A 282 -3.93 -9.44 -23.50
C ILE A 282 -3.82 -10.94 -23.18
N PRO A 283 -4.61 -11.49 -22.25
CA PRO A 283 -4.72 -12.93 -22.10
C PRO A 283 -5.47 -13.54 -23.29
N GLU A 284 -4.85 -14.51 -23.95
CA GLU A 284 -5.47 -15.25 -25.05
C GLU A 284 -6.67 -16.10 -24.58
N ASN A 285 -7.43 -16.66 -25.54
CA ASN A 285 -8.58 -17.50 -25.24
C ASN A 285 -8.25 -18.64 -24.24
N GLY A 286 -9.03 -18.70 -23.17
CA GLY A 286 -8.87 -19.67 -22.08
C GLY A 286 -7.65 -19.43 -21.18
N LYS A 287 -6.91 -18.33 -21.37
CA LYS A 287 -5.78 -17.92 -20.54
C LYS A 287 -6.19 -16.80 -19.59
N SER A 288 -5.35 -16.57 -18.60
CA SER A 288 -5.53 -15.50 -17.62
C SER A 288 -4.31 -14.60 -17.56
N ALA A 289 -4.55 -13.37 -17.12
CA ALA A 289 -3.50 -12.49 -16.65
C ALA A 289 -3.53 -12.50 -15.12
N GLY A 290 -2.37 -12.64 -14.49
CA GLY A 290 -2.29 -12.65 -13.03
C GLY A 290 -0.90 -12.33 -12.51
N ARG A 291 -0.80 -12.14 -11.20
CA ARG A 291 0.46 -11.83 -10.52
C ARG A 291 1.35 -13.08 -10.46
N THR A 292 2.67 -12.95 -10.65
CA THR A 292 3.62 -14.09 -10.69
C THR A 292 3.58 -14.98 -9.44
N THR A 293 3.31 -14.36 -8.31
CA THR A 293 3.05 -14.95 -6.99
C THR A 293 1.92 -14.12 -6.39
N ASP A 294 1.16 -14.69 -5.46
CA ASP A 294 -0.02 -14.02 -4.90
C ASP A 294 0.33 -12.65 -4.31
N GLY A 295 -0.30 -11.60 -4.84
CA GLY A 295 -0.04 -10.21 -4.44
C GLY A 295 1.32 -9.62 -4.90
N SER A 296 2.09 -10.31 -5.75
CA SER A 296 3.31 -9.79 -6.39
C SER A 296 3.03 -8.57 -7.27
N SER A 297 3.93 -7.60 -7.32
CA SER A 297 3.80 -6.44 -8.23
C SER A 297 3.92 -6.82 -9.72
N THR A 298 4.44 -8.00 -10.04
CA THR A 298 4.71 -8.43 -11.41
C THR A 298 3.54 -9.21 -11.97
N TRP A 299 3.07 -8.82 -13.16
CA TRP A 299 1.99 -9.50 -13.90
C TRP A 299 2.55 -10.35 -15.04
N VAL A 300 1.94 -11.52 -15.25
CA VAL A 300 2.26 -12.46 -16.32
C VAL A 300 0.97 -13.03 -16.92
N LEU A 301 1.12 -13.67 -18.08
CA LEU A 301 0.07 -14.48 -18.69
C LEU A 301 0.24 -15.94 -18.26
N PHE A 302 -0.80 -16.52 -17.67
CA PHE A 302 -0.82 -17.93 -17.31
C PHE A 302 -1.36 -18.78 -18.47
N GLY A 303 -0.59 -19.82 -18.81
CA GLY A 303 -1.01 -20.85 -19.75
C GLY A 303 -2.20 -21.68 -19.25
N VAL A 304 -2.39 -21.76 -17.94
CA VAL A 304 -3.51 -22.43 -17.27
C VAL A 304 -3.93 -21.55 -16.10
N PRO A 305 -5.19 -21.06 -16.06
CA PRO A 305 -5.62 -20.19 -14.98
C PRO A 305 -5.65 -20.88 -13.60
N THR A 306 -5.37 -20.12 -12.55
CA THR A 306 -5.24 -20.58 -11.16
C THR A 306 -6.42 -20.20 -10.26
N LYS A 307 -7.61 -20.03 -10.86
CA LYS A 307 -8.86 -19.64 -10.18
C LYS A 307 -9.07 -20.34 -8.83
N GLY A 308 -9.15 -19.55 -7.77
CA GLY A 308 -9.37 -19.96 -6.38
C GLY A 308 -8.14 -20.57 -5.69
N SER A 309 -6.97 -20.51 -6.30
CA SER A 309 -5.72 -21.15 -5.83
C SER A 309 -4.54 -20.19 -5.92
N SER A 310 -3.42 -20.57 -5.32
CA SER A 310 -2.17 -19.80 -5.39
C SER A 310 -1.56 -19.83 -6.79
N ASN A 311 -0.98 -18.70 -7.20
CA ASN A 311 -0.27 -18.52 -8.47
C ASN A 311 1.17 -19.07 -8.46
N GLY A 312 1.72 -19.44 -7.29
CA GLY A 312 3.10 -19.95 -7.17
C GLY A 312 3.65 -19.92 -5.75
#